data_AF-A0AA86VYK2-F1
#
_entry.id   AF-A0AA86VYK2-F1
#
_cell.length_a   1.000
_cell.length_b   1.000
_cell.length_c   1.000
_cell.angle_alpha   90.00
_cell.angle_beta   90.00
_cell.angle_gamma   90.00
#
_symmetry.space_group_name_H-M   'P 1'
#
loop_
_entity.id
_entity.type
_entity.pdbx_description
1 polymer ?
#
loop_
_entity_poly.entity_id
_entity_poly.type
_entity_poly.pdbx_seq_one_letter_code
_entity_poly.pdbx_strand_id
1 'polypeptide(L)'
;MPNECTDLYHRLQLRRNPDGTFTRKHDVFPRTPPSSDPSLPIPVLTKDITINQQNNTWLRLFLPRVALSSSNPNPKKLPLILFFHGSGFVILSAATTLFHDFCVEMANTAEAIVASVDYRLAPEHRLPAAYDDAVEALRWIGKSEDEWLRHYADYSMCYVMGSSAGATIAYHAEERVELKEDEEKMGDIKRKIDISKLNIRGLSLALPIGADRDHEYCNVRAGNGVEKMRKIREVGWRVLMSGTGGDILEDREKELAQLMEEEGVQVVKDFHGIELIDIKEDNR
;
A
#
# COMPACT_ATOMS: atom_id res chain seq x y z
N MET A 1 -9.32 -6.34 35.75
CA MET A 1 -9.01 -6.55 34.32
C MET A 1 -8.50 -5.21 33.78
N PRO A 2 -7.26 -5.09 33.30
CA PRO A 2 -6.86 -3.89 32.58
C PRO A 2 -7.67 -3.84 31.27
N ASN A 3 -8.32 -2.71 31.00
CA ASN A 3 -9.15 -2.50 29.80
C ASN A 3 -8.33 -2.81 28.53
N GLU A 4 -8.73 -3.83 27.76
CA GLU A 4 -8.12 -4.19 26.45
C GLU A 4 -8.03 -2.98 25.49
N CYS A 5 -8.95 -2.01 25.63
CA CYS A 5 -8.97 -0.78 24.86
C CYS A 5 -7.74 0.12 25.14
N THR A 6 -7.22 0.14 26.37
CA THR A 6 -6.02 0.92 26.73
C THR A 6 -4.75 0.28 26.16
N ASP A 7 -4.72 -1.04 26.02
CA ASP A 7 -3.59 -1.78 25.45
C ASP A 7 -3.44 -1.51 23.94
N LEU A 8 -4.55 -1.46 23.18
CA LEU A 8 -4.50 -1.21 21.73
C LEU A 8 -3.92 0.16 21.37
N TYR A 9 -4.35 1.23 22.03
CA TYR A 9 -3.79 2.57 21.75
C TYR A 9 -2.31 2.66 22.14
N HIS A 10 -1.93 2.01 23.25
CA HIS A 10 -0.53 1.94 23.66
C HIS A 10 0.33 1.20 22.64
N ARG A 11 -0.15 0.06 22.11
CA ARG A 11 0.53 -0.71 21.06
C ARG A 11 0.66 0.07 19.74
N LEU A 12 -0.32 0.92 19.42
CA LEU A 12 -0.28 1.82 18.27
C LEU A 12 0.47 3.14 18.53
N GLN A 13 1.05 3.31 19.73
CA GLN A 13 1.75 4.54 20.13
C GLN A 13 0.87 5.81 20.05
N LEU A 14 -0.42 5.63 20.32
CA LEU A 14 -1.43 6.69 20.38
C LEU A 14 -1.75 7.02 21.84
N ARG A 15 -1.88 8.31 22.11
CA ARG A 15 -2.45 8.81 23.36
C ARG A 15 -3.82 9.43 23.05
N ARG A 16 -4.88 8.93 23.69
CA ARG A 16 -6.20 9.56 23.63
C ARG A 16 -6.20 10.81 24.51
N ASN A 17 -6.65 11.93 23.94
CA ASN A 17 -6.77 13.21 24.65
C ASN A 17 -8.15 13.34 25.32
N PRO A 18 -8.29 14.22 26.34
CA PRO A 18 -9.56 14.41 27.05
C PRO A 18 -10.73 14.87 26.16
N ASP A 19 -10.44 15.57 25.06
CA ASP A 19 -11.42 16.04 24.07
C ASP A 19 -11.86 14.95 23.07
N GLY A 20 -11.34 13.72 23.21
CA GLY A 20 -11.65 12.60 22.33
C GLY A 20 -10.74 12.50 21.09
N THR A 21 -9.84 13.45 20.85
CA THR A 21 -8.83 13.38 19.80
C THR A 21 -7.67 12.44 20.20
N PHE A 22 -6.74 12.22 19.28
CA PHE A 22 -5.57 11.36 19.51
C PHE A 22 -4.28 12.09 19.17
N THR A 23 -3.23 11.86 19.96
CA THR A 23 -1.87 12.32 19.70
C THR A 23 -1.00 11.13 19.32
N ARG A 24 -0.31 11.21 18.18
CA ARG A 24 0.71 10.25 17.77
C ARG A 24 2.05 10.60 18.43
N LYS A 25 2.74 9.60 18.98
CA LYS A 25 4.12 9.80 19.46
C LYS A 25 5.07 9.78 18.25
N HIS A 26 5.41 10.96 17.74
CA HIS A 26 6.17 11.11 16.49
C HIS A 26 7.62 10.60 16.54
N ASP A 27 8.23 10.53 17.73
CA ASP A 27 9.64 10.17 17.91
C ASP A 27 9.90 8.66 18.05
N VAL A 28 8.85 7.83 17.99
CA VAL A 28 8.99 6.38 18.22
C VAL A 28 9.45 5.65 16.95
N PHE A 29 9.09 6.16 15.78
CA PHE A 29 9.37 5.50 14.50
C PHE A 29 10.36 6.32 13.69
N PRO A 30 11.58 5.80 13.44
CA PRO A 30 12.58 6.51 12.66
C PRO A 30 12.07 6.75 11.24
N ARG A 31 12.50 7.88 10.67
CA ARG A 31 12.24 8.24 9.28
C ARG A 31 13.55 8.40 8.54
N THR A 32 13.61 7.89 7.34
CA THR A 32 14.78 8.02 6.47
C THR A 32 14.57 9.24 5.56
N PRO A 33 15.52 10.18 5.44
CA PRO A 33 15.42 11.27 4.47
C PRO A 33 15.55 10.75 3.03
N PRO A 34 14.99 11.44 2.03
CA PRO A 34 15.22 11.06 0.63
C PRO A 34 16.67 11.32 0.23
N SER A 35 17.18 10.55 -0.74
CA SER A 35 18.54 10.69 -1.26
C SER A 35 18.55 10.52 -2.79
N SER A 36 18.64 11.65 -3.49
CA SER A 36 18.56 11.69 -4.96
C SER A 36 19.91 11.89 -5.65
N ASP A 37 21.01 11.98 -4.90
CA ASP A 37 22.34 12.22 -5.45
C ASP A 37 22.89 10.93 -6.12
N PRO A 38 23.04 10.91 -7.45
CA PRO A 38 23.50 9.74 -8.17
C PRO A 38 24.97 9.40 -7.87
N SER A 39 25.76 10.31 -7.30
CA SER A 39 27.15 10.09 -6.94
C SER A 39 27.32 9.21 -5.69
N LEU A 40 26.30 9.15 -4.82
CA LEU A 40 26.33 8.32 -3.62
C LEU A 40 26.30 6.83 -4.00
N PRO A 41 27.01 5.95 -3.27
CA PRO A 41 27.04 4.51 -3.55
C PRO A 41 25.82 3.77 -2.98
N ILE A 42 24.61 4.27 -3.24
CA ILE A 42 23.34 3.68 -2.77
C ILE A 42 22.63 2.91 -3.88
N PRO A 43 21.97 1.76 -3.61
CA PRO A 43 21.36 0.93 -4.64
C PRO A 43 20.14 1.57 -5.30
N VAL A 44 19.45 2.45 -4.58
CA VAL A 44 18.19 3.08 -5.00
C VAL A 44 18.23 4.55 -4.64
N LEU A 45 17.93 5.41 -5.60
CA LEU A 45 17.76 6.85 -5.39
C LEU A 45 16.33 7.12 -4.95
N THR A 46 16.13 8.12 -4.09
CA THR A 46 14.81 8.51 -3.61
C THR A 46 14.57 10.01 -3.62
N LYS A 47 13.34 10.41 -3.90
CA LYS A 47 12.88 11.81 -3.79
C LYS A 47 11.41 11.89 -3.40
N ASP A 48 11.06 12.95 -2.69
CA ASP A 48 9.70 13.22 -2.25
C ASP A 48 9.03 14.22 -3.19
N ILE A 49 7.78 13.95 -3.56
CA ILE A 49 7.00 14.80 -4.45
C ILE A 49 5.61 15.00 -3.88
N THR A 50 5.20 16.27 -3.75
CA THR A 50 3.84 16.62 -3.33
C THR A 50 2.82 16.26 -4.40
N ILE A 51 1.78 15.54 -3.99
CA ILE A 51 0.62 15.21 -4.84
C ILE A 51 -0.43 16.30 -4.67
N ASN A 52 -0.82 16.56 -3.42
CA ASN A 52 -1.83 17.56 -3.08
C ASN A 52 -1.44 18.32 -1.82
N GLN A 53 -1.24 19.63 -1.99
CA GLN A 53 -0.80 20.51 -0.91
C GLN A 53 -1.90 20.79 0.13
N GLN A 54 -3.17 20.76 -0.25
CA GLN A 54 -4.30 20.96 0.67
C GLN A 54 -4.47 19.75 1.61
N ASN A 55 -4.31 18.54 1.07
CA ASN A 55 -4.38 17.30 1.84
C ASN A 55 -3.05 16.93 2.50
N ASN A 56 -1.98 17.69 2.24
CA ASN A 56 -0.61 17.39 2.64
C ASN A 56 -0.18 15.96 2.26
N THR A 57 -0.62 15.49 1.09
CA THR A 57 -0.26 14.17 0.56
C THR A 57 0.88 14.30 -0.43
N TRP A 58 1.76 13.31 -0.39
CA TRP A 58 2.97 13.26 -1.19
C TRP A 58 3.32 11.80 -1.47
N LEU A 59 4.27 11.55 -2.35
CA LEU A 59 4.84 10.23 -2.56
C LEU A 59 6.36 10.29 -2.54
N ARG A 60 6.99 9.18 -2.15
CA ARG A 60 8.41 8.94 -2.37
C ARG A 60 8.58 8.10 -3.61
N LEU A 61 9.32 8.62 -4.59
CA LEU A 61 9.81 7.81 -5.70
C LEU A 61 11.09 7.10 -5.30
N PHE A 62 11.22 5.85 -5.74
CA PHE A 62 12.39 5.00 -5.59
C PHE A 62 12.83 4.57 -7.00
N LEU A 63 14.01 5.02 -7.42
CA LEU A 63 14.60 4.72 -8.71
C LEU A 63 15.79 3.78 -8.51
N PRO A 64 15.71 2.51 -8.90
CA PRO A 64 16.82 1.59 -8.75
C PRO A 64 17.96 1.99 -9.68
N ARG A 65 19.21 1.88 -9.20
CA ARG A 65 20.40 2.35 -9.94
C ARG A 65 20.58 1.66 -11.29
N VAL A 66 20.04 0.45 -11.47
CA VAL A 66 20.01 -0.25 -12.76
C VAL A 66 19.35 0.58 -13.87
N ALA A 67 18.44 1.50 -13.53
CA ALA A 67 17.84 2.43 -14.48
C ALA A 67 18.84 3.45 -15.06
N LEU A 68 19.91 3.76 -14.31
CA LEU A 68 20.90 4.78 -14.67
C LEU A 68 22.10 4.21 -15.43
N SER A 69 22.31 2.89 -15.41
CA SER A 69 23.52 2.25 -15.93
C SER A 69 23.51 2.00 -17.44
N SER A 70 22.45 2.37 -18.14
CA SER A 70 22.33 2.11 -19.57
C SER A 70 23.04 3.18 -20.40
N SER A 71 24.13 2.80 -21.07
CA SER A 71 24.74 3.56 -22.17
C SER A 71 23.94 3.48 -23.48
N ASN A 72 22.78 2.81 -23.45
CA ASN A 72 21.88 2.68 -24.59
C ASN A 72 21.15 4.00 -24.82
N PRO A 73 21.12 4.54 -26.06
CA PRO A 73 20.31 5.72 -26.40
C PRO A 73 18.80 5.52 -26.15
N ASN A 74 18.33 4.26 -26.08
CA ASN A 74 16.96 3.91 -25.69
C ASN A 74 16.99 2.98 -24.46
N PRO A 75 17.18 3.50 -23.25
CA PRO A 75 17.19 2.69 -22.04
C PRO A 75 15.84 1.97 -21.88
N LYS A 76 15.89 0.69 -21.49
CA LYS A 76 14.68 -0.07 -21.18
C LYS A 76 14.00 0.58 -19.98
N LYS A 77 12.75 1.01 -20.15
CA LYS A 77 11.92 1.50 -19.05
C LYS A 77 11.54 0.35 -18.12
N LEU A 78 11.40 0.67 -16.84
CA LEU A 78 11.13 -0.28 -15.76
C LEU A 78 9.64 -0.31 -15.41
N PRO A 79 9.12 -1.44 -14.93
CA PRO A 79 7.80 -1.49 -14.31
C PRO A 79 7.63 -0.44 -13.22
N LEU A 80 6.40 0.02 -13.00
CA LEU A 80 6.06 0.98 -11.95
C LEU A 80 5.14 0.34 -10.91
N ILE A 81 5.51 0.42 -9.64
CA ILE A 81 4.74 -0.08 -8.51
C ILE A 81 4.26 1.11 -7.68
N LEU A 82 2.95 1.35 -7.64
CA LEU A 82 2.33 2.25 -6.69
C LEU A 82 2.13 1.51 -5.37
N PHE A 83 2.79 1.96 -4.31
CA PHE A 83 2.80 1.29 -3.01
C PHE A 83 2.08 2.11 -1.93
N PHE A 84 1.24 1.44 -1.16
CA PHE A 84 0.60 2.00 0.03
C PHE A 84 1.13 1.32 1.29
N HIS A 85 1.71 2.11 2.18
CA HIS A 85 2.22 1.60 3.45
C HIS A 85 1.10 1.11 4.36
N GLY A 86 1.42 0.17 5.24
CA GLY A 86 0.48 -0.38 6.21
C GLY A 86 0.31 0.45 7.46
N SER A 87 -0.08 -0.22 8.55
CA SER A 87 -0.22 0.29 9.93
C SER A 87 -1.60 0.84 10.33
N GLY A 88 -2.63 0.14 9.87
CA GLY A 88 -3.98 0.29 10.41
C GLY A 88 -4.66 1.60 10.06
N PHE A 89 -4.22 2.30 9.01
CA PHE A 89 -4.67 3.62 8.56
C PHE A 89 -4.36 4.78 9.52
N VAL A 90 -3.64 4.53 10.61
CA VAL A 90 -3.60 5.46 11.74
C VAL A 90 -2.21 5.99 12.01
N ILE A 91 -1.14 5.27 11.68
CA ILE A 91 0.24 5.66 12.00
C ILE A 91 1.18 5.48 10.80
N LEU A 92 2.48 5.75 11.04
CA LEU A 92 3.58 5.63 10.08
C LEU A 92 3.43 6.55 8.86
N SER A 93 4.35 6.40 7.90
CA SER A 93 4.52 7.27 6.74
C SER A 93 5.31 6.53 5.66
N ALA A 94 5.22 6.97 4.40
CA ALA A 94 6.10 6.55 3.32
C ALA A 94 7.60 6.79 3.64
N ALA A 95 7.91 7.75 4.51
CA ALA A 95 9.28 8.01 4.99
C ALA A 95 9.70 7.16 6.20
N THR A 96 8.80 6.42 6.84
CA THR A 96 9.16 5.55 7.98
C THR A 96 10.19 4.52 7.52
N THR A 97 11.32 4.41 8.22
CA THR A 97 12.49 3.61 7.81
C THR A 97 12.12 2.17 7.43
N LEU A 98 11.23 1.52 8.19
CA LEU A 98 10.72 0.19 7.86
C LEU A 98 10.14 0.09 6.44
N PHE A 99 9.29 1.05 6.04
CA PHE A 99 8.68 1.05 4.71
C PHE A 99 9.62 1.60 3.64
N HIS A 100 10.50 2.53 4.01
CA HIS A 100 11.54 3.01 3.11
C HIS A 100 12.47 1.87 2.70
N ASP A 101 13.02 1.13 3.66
CA ASP A 101 13.94 0.01 3.41
C ASP A 101 13.24 -1.11 2.63
N PHE A 102 11.97 -1.39 2.94
CA PHE A 102 11.15 -2.32 2.16
C PHE A 102 11.00 -1.87 0.70
N CYS A 103 10.74 -0.58 0.45
CA CYS A 103 10.63 -0.05 -0.91
C CYS A 103 11.98 -0.01 -1.65
N VAL A 104 13.09 0.20 -0.94
CA VAL A 104 14.45 0.09 -1.51
C VAL A 104 14.70 -1.34 -1.98
N GLU A 105 14.46 -2.32 -1.11
CA GLU A 105 14.63 -3.75 -1.45
C GLU A 105 13.72 -4.14 -2.62
N MET A 106 12.45 -3.75 -2.58
CA MET A 106 11.49 -4.02 -3.64
C MET A 106 11.90 -3.39 -4.98
N ALA A 107 12.29 -2.12 -5.00
CA ALA A 107 12.73 -1.45 -6.21
C ALA A 107 13.97 -2.12 -6.83
N ASN A 108 14.92 -2.51 -5.97
CA ASN A 108 16.17 -3.14 -6.39
C ASN A 108 15.95 -4.57 -6.92
N THR A 109 15.19 -5.38 -6.18
CA THR A 109 14.98 -6.80 -6.50
C THR A 109 13.99 -7.02 -7.64
N ALA A 110 12.95 -6.19 -7.75
CA ALA A 110 11.99 -6.26 -8.86
C ALA A 110 12.46 -5.49 -10.11
N GLU A 111 13.59 -4.77 -10.04
CA GLU A 111 14.04 -3.81 -11.05
C GLU A 111 12.89 -2.88 -11.49
N ALA A 112 12.21 -2.29 -10.52
CA ALA A 112 11.01 -1.50 -10.72
C ALA A 112 11.14 -0.13 -10.05
N ILE A 113 10.48 0.88 -10.63
CA ILE A 113 10.27 2.14 -9.93
C ILE A 113 9.17 1.93 -8.91
N VAL A 114 9.39 2.36 -7.68
CA VAL A 114 8.35 2.35 -6.64
C VAL A 114 7.92 3.78 -6.35
N ALA A 115 6.61 4.01 -6.32
CA ALA A 115 5.99 5.24 -5.86
C ALA A 115 5.24 4.95 -4.56
N SER A 116 5.83 5.27 -3.41
CA SER A 116 5.23 5.02 -2.09
C SER A 116 4.42 6.22 -1.63
N VAL A 117 3.11 6.08 -1.48
CA VAL A 117 2.20 7.21 -1.17
C VAL A 117 2.09 7.42 0.35
N ASP A 118 2.25 8.68 0.76
CA ASP A 118 1.95 9.18 2.10
C ASP A 118 0.53 9.74 2.12
N TYR A 119 -0.42 8.89 2.52
CA TYR A 119 -1.85 9.18 2.52
C TYR A 119 -2.32 9.72 3.87
N ARG A 120 -3.49 10.37 3.90
CA ARG A 120 -4.06 10.92 5.14
C ARG A 120 -4.42 9.82 6.14
N LEU A 121 -4.12 10.07 7.41
CA LEU A 121 -4.32 9.11 8.49
C LEU A 121 -5.61 9.39 9.28
N ALA A 122 -6.24 8.31 9.71
CA ALA A 122 -7.32 8.33 10.69
C ALA A 122 -6.75 8.50 12.11
N PRO A 123 -7.51 9.04 13.08
CA PRO A 123 -8.94 9.37 13.01
C PRO A 123 -9.27 10.78 12.49
N GLU A 124 -8.29 11.64 12.23
CA GLU A 124 -8.50 12.97 11.67
C GLU A 124 -9.12 12.90 10.27
N HIS A 125 -8.69 11.90 9.50
CA HIS A 125 -9.22 11.61 8.17
C HIS A 125 -9.66 10.14 8.10
N ARG A 126 -10.85 9.86 8.63
CA ARG A 126 -11.48 8.52 8.53
C ARG A 126 -11.69 8.11 7.07
N LEU A 127 -11.82 6.82 6.84
CA LEU A 127 -12.18 6.25 5.54
C LEU A 127 -13.51 6.88 5.06
N PRO A 128 -13.61 7.29 3.78
CA PRO A 128 -12.77 6.86 2.65
C PRO A 128 -11.56 7.74 2.32
N ALA A 129 -11.13 8.68 3.18
CA ALA A 129 -10.08 9.66 2.82
C ALA A 129 -8.80 9.04 2.21
N ALA A 130 -8.28 7.95 2.79
CA ALA A 130 -7.11 7.26 2.26
C ALA A 130 -7.36 6.59 0.89
N TYR A 131 -8.60 6.19 0.59
CA TYR A 131 -8.97 5.67 -0.74
C TYR A 131 -9.05 6.80 -1.77
N ASP A 132 -9.55 7.96 -1.36
CA ASP A 132 -9.58 9.14 -2.23
C ASP A 132 -8.16 9.61 -2.57
N ASP A 133 -7.24 9.59 -1.59
CA ASP A 133 -5.83 9.91 -1.78
C ASP A 133 -5.13 8.93 -2.73
N ALA A 134 -5.49 7.64 -2.66
CA ALA A 134 -4.95 6.62 -3.55
C ALA A 134 -5.40 6.82 -5.01
N VAL A 135 -6.67 7.17 -5.22
CA VAL A 135 -7.19 7.52 -6.54
C VAL A 135 -6.52 8.80 -7.06
N GLU A 136 -6.32 9.79 -6.19
CA GLU A 136 -5.61 11.03 -6.54
C GLU A 136 -4.16 10.73 -6.94
N ALA A 137 -3.45 9.87 -6.21
CA ALA A 137 -2.09 9.44 -6.53
C ALA A 137 -2.01 8.73 -7.88
N LEU A 138 -2.96 7.82 -8.19
CA LEU A 138 -3.04 7.16 -9.49
C LEU A 138 -3.22 8.17 -10.64
N ARG A 139 -4.14 9.12 -10.48
CA ARG A 139 -4.35 10.19 -11.47
C ARG A 139 -3.13 11.09 -11.62
N TRP A 140 -2.47 11.41 -10.52
CA TRP A 140 -1.25 12.23 -10.52
C TRP A 140 -0.14 11.53 -11.29
N ILE A 141 0.09 10.24 -11.05
CA ILE A 141 1.10 9.42 -11.75
C ILE A 141 0.85 9.39 -13.25
N GLY A 142 -0.39 9.18 -13.68
CA GLY A 142 -0.76 9.13 -15.10
C GLY A 142 -0.62 10.48 -15.83
N LYS A 143 -0.52 11.59 -15.09
CA LYS A 143 -0.37 12.95 -15.63
C LYS A 143 0.97 13.60 -15.24
N SER A 144 1.87 12.86 -14.62
CA SER A 144 3.08 13.41 -14.04
C SER A 144 4.12 13.70 -15.11
N GLU A 145 4.68 14.91 -15.09
CA GLU A 145 5.83 15.31 -15.89
C GLU A 145 7.16 15.08 -15.15
N ASP A 146 7.13 14.35 -14.02
CA ASP A 146 8.33 14.05 -13.25
C ASP A 146 9.39 13.36 -14.11
N GLU A 147 10.63 13.83 -13.99
CA GLU A 147 11.75 13.35 -14.81
C GLU A 147 11.98 11.84 -14.67
N TRP A 148 11.88 11.29 -13.46
CA TRP A 148 12.15 9.86 -13.26
C TRP A 148 11.06 9.01 -13.87
N LEU A 149 9.80 9.41 -13.68
CA LEU A 149 8.67 8.72 -14.28
C LEU A 149 8.69 8.82 -15.81
N ARG A 150 8.92 10.02 -16.36
CA ARG A 150 8.94 10.25 -17.82
C ARG A 150 10.03 9.46 -18.53
N HIS A 151 11.24 9.39 -17.96
CA HIS A 151 12.38 8.74 -18.62
C HIS A 151 12.47 7.24 -18.32
N TYR A 152 12.14 6.82 -17.09
CA TYR A 152 12.44 5.46 -16.64
C TYR A 152 11.20 4.58 -16.40
N ALA A 153 9.97 5.12 -16.31
CA ALA A 153 8.78 4.30 -16.02
C ALA A 153 8.08 3.78 -17.29
N ASP A 154 7.84 2.47 -17.32
CA ASP A 154 6.99 1.79 -18.30
C ASP A 154 5.55 1.74 -17.77
N TYR A 155 4.74 2.70 -18.23
CA TYR A 155 3.33 2.79 -17.87
C TYR A 155 2.49 1.61 -18.36
N SER A 156 2.98 0.82 -19.34
CA SER A 156 2.30 -0.40 -19.77
C SER A 156 2.43 -1.56 -18.77
N MET A 157 3.24 -1.38 -17.72
CA MET A 157 3.56 -2.37 -16.69
C MET A 157 3.44 -1.75 -15.30
N CYS A 158 2.22 -1.34 -14.94
CA CYS A 158 1.94 -0.76 -13.63
C CYS A 158 1.30 -1.76 -12.66
N TYR A 159 1.70 -1.65 -11.40
CA TYR A 159 1.22 -2.49 -10.32
C TYR A 159 0.73 -1.60 -9.19
N VAL A 160 -0.38 -1.98 -8.57
CA VAL A 160 -0.86 -1.35 -7.34
C VAL A 160 -0.72 -2.33 -6.20
N MET A 161 0.02 -1.90 -5.20
CA MET A 161 0.49 -2.73 -4.12
C MET A 161 0.26 -2.06 -2.78
N GLY A 162 0.08 -2.87 -1.75
CA GLY A 162 0.15 -2.35 -0.39
C GLY A 162 0.41 -3.44 0.61
N SER A 163 0.71 -3.03 1.83
CA SER A 163 0.89 -3.94 2.97
C SER A 163 -0.07 -3.57 4.09
N SER A 164 -0.61 -4.55 4.79
CA SER A 164 -1.52 -4.36 5.92
C SER A 164 -2.74 -3.52 5.49
N ALA A 165 -3.05 -2.42 6.18
CA ALA A 165 -4.07 -1.46 5.77
C ALA A 165 -3.84 -0.90 4.36
N GLY A 166 -2.58 -0.80 3.92
CA GLY A 166 -2.23 -0.38 2.57
C GLY A 166 -2.71 -1.34 1.49
N ALA A 167 -2.76 -2.65 1.76
CA ALA A 167 -3.33 -3.61 0.80
C ALA A 167 -4.85 -3.41 0.65
N THR A 168 -5.54 -3.04 1.73
CA THR A 168 -6.95 -2.62 1.67
C THR A 168 -7.11 -1.33 0.86
N ILE A 169 -6.19 -0.36 1.00
CA ILE A 169 -6.19 0.86 0.17
C ILE A 169 -6.01 0.49 -1.30
N ALA A 170 -5.00 -0.31 -1.63
CA ALA A 170 -4.74 -0.79 -2.99
C ALA A 170 -5.98 -1.46 -3.60
N TYR A 171 -6.64 -2.35 -2.85
CA TYR A 171 -7.86 -3.02 -3.28
C TYR A 171 -9.01 -2.03 -3.55
N HIS A 172 -9.19 -0.99 -2.75
CA HIS A 172 -10.32 -0.04 -2.86
C HIS A 172 -10.07 1.17 -3.75
N ALA A 173 -8.82 1.53 -4.03
CA ALA A 173 -8.45 2.64 -4.89
C ALA A 173 -8.90 2.39 -6.34
N GLU A 174 -8.67 1.19 -6.82
CA GLU A 174 -8.87 0.83 -8.23
C GLU A 174 -10.35 0.83 -8.66
N GLU A 175 -11.24 0.31 -7.82
CA GLU A 175 -12.70 0.36 -8.03
C GLU A 175 -13.20 1.78 -8.30
N ARG A 176 -12.61 2.76 -7.61
CA ARG A 176 -13.01 4.16 -7.69
C ARG A 176 -12.42 4.90 -8.89
N VAL A 177 -11.42 4.32 -9.56
CA VAL A 177 -10.86 4.88 -10.80
C VAL A 177 -11.81 4.62 -11.98
N GLU A 178 -12.52 3.49 -12.00
CA GLU A 178 -13.47 3.13 -13.07
C GLU A 178 -14.82 3.85 -12.95
N LEU A 179 -15.20 4.34 -11.77
CA LEU A 179 -16.50 4.99 -11.52
C LEU A 179 -16.54 6.49 -11.87
N LYS A 180 -15.43 7.08 -12.35
CA LYS A 180 -15.39 8.46 -12.83
C LYS A 180 -14.89 8.45 -14.28
N GLU A 181 -15.79 8.79 -15.21
CA GLU A 181 -15.56 8.93 -16.65
C GLU A 181 -14.28 9.75 -16.93
N ASP A 182 -13.17 9.06 -17.18
CA ASP A 182 -11.89 9.62 -17.61
C ASP A 182 -11.11 8.55 -18.43
N GLU A 183 -11.85 7.73 -19.19
CA GLU A 183 -11.29 6.62 -20.00
C GLU A 183 -10.31 7.09 -21.08
N GLU A 184 -10.48 8.31 -21.61
CA GLU A 184 -9.69 8.79 -22.76
C GLU A 184 -8.20 9.05 -22.47
N LYS A 185 -7.74 9.08 -21.21
CA LYS A 185 -6.35 9.43 -20.88
C LYS A 185 -5.56 8.39 -20.09
N MET A 186 -6.20 7.29 -19.67
CA MET A 186 -5.56 6.26 -18.84
C MET A 186 -5.27 4.96 -19.61
N GLY A 187 -5.56 4.95 -20.91
CA GLY A 187 -5.74 3.78 -21.78
C GLY A 187 -4.53 2.85 -21.97
N ASP A 188 -3.36 3.18 -21.46
CA ASP A 188 -2.17 2.32 -21.59
C ASP A 188 -1.69 1.72 -20.26
N ILE A 189 -2.32 2.03 -19.12
CA ILE A 189 -1.92 1.46 -17.84
C ILE A 189 -2.53 0.07 -17.66
N LYS A 190 -1.84 -0.99 -18.09
CA LYS A 190 -2.21 -2.37 -17.72
C LYS A 190 -1.89 -2.59 -16.24
N ARG A 191 -2.91 -2.51 -15.40
CA ARG A 191 -2.78 -2.63 -13.94
C ARG A 191 -2.74 -4.10 -13.53
N LYS A 192 -1.91 -4.42 -12.53
CA LYS A 192 -1.93 -5.69 -11.80
C LYS A 192 -1.94 -5.38 -10.31
N ILE A 193 -2.70 -6.15 -9.53
CA ILE A 193 -2.82 -5.93 -8.09
C ILE A 193 -1.85 -6.88 -7.38
N ASP A 194 -1.01 -6.34 -6.51
CA ASP A 194 -0.22 -7.12 -5.56
C ASP A 194 -0.66 -6.76 -4.14
N ILE A 195 -1.54 -7.56 -3.56
CA ILE A 195 -2.11 -7.32 -2.22
C ILE A 195 -1.33 -8.10 -1.15
N SER A 196 -0.01 -8.04 -1.21
CA SER A 196 0.86 -8.68 -0.22
C SER A 196 0.60 -8.13 1.20
N LYS A 197 -0.07 -8.95 2.03
CA LYS A 197 -0.38 -8.76 3.47
C LYS A 197 -1.57 -7.84 3.75
N LEU A 198 -2.62 -8.33 4.42
CA LEU A 198 -3.87 -7.64 4.76
C LEU A 198 -4.12 -7.62 6.29
N ASN A 199 -3.13 -7.23 7.08
CA ASN A 199 -3.27 -7.14 8.55
C ASN A 199 -3.77 -5.76 9.03
N ILE A 200 -4.97 -5.60 9.60
CA ILE A 200 -5.46 -4.26 10.04
C ILE A 200 -5.69 -4.21 11.57
N ARG A 201 -4.71 -3.67 12.32
CA ARG A 201 -4.81 -3.46 13.78
C ARG A 201 -5.39 -2.09 14.22
N GLY A 202 -5.89 -1.25 13.30
CA GLY A 202 -6.40 0.11 13.59
C GLY A 202 -7.82 0.41 13.07
N LEU A 203 -8.56 -0.61 12.64
CA LEU A 203 -9.74 -0.46 11.78
C LEU A 203 -10.90 0.33 12.41
N SER A 204 -11.13 0.25 13.73
CA SER A 204 -12.20 1.00 14.41
C SER A 204 -11.96 2.52 14.44
N LEU A 205 -10.70 2.95 14.39
CA LEU A 205 -10.34 4.35 14.26
C LEU A 205 -10.48 4.83 12.81
N ALA A 206 -10.37 3.91 11.85
CA ALA A 206 -10.40 4.20 10.42
C ALA A 206 -11.81 4.25 9.84
N LEU A 207 -12.72 3.37 10.29
CA LEU A 207 -14.08 3.31 9.76
C LEU A 207 -14.88 4.61 10.03
N PRO A 208 -15.91 4.90 9.20
CA PRO A 208 -16.86 5.97 9.47
C PRO A 208 -17.44 5.90 10.88
N ILE A 209 -17.80 7.05 11.45
CA ILE A 209 -18.37 7.10 12.80
C ILE A 209 -19.72 6.34 12.80
N GLY A 210 -19.85 5.36 13.69
CA GLY A 210 -21.04 4.52 13.81
C GLY A 210 -21.04 3.27 12.91
N ALA A 211 -20.04 3.09 12.04
CA ALA A 211 -19.87 1.87 11.27
C ALA A 211 -19.29 0.73 12.13
N ASP A 212 -19.74 -0.48 11.86
CA ASP A 212 -19.19 -1.71 12.43
C ASP A 212 -18.31 -2.46 11.42
N ARG A 213 -17.92 -3.69 11.76
CA ARG A 213 -17.03 -4.52 10.94
C ARG A 213 -17.69 -5.12 9.71
N ASP A 214 -19.00 -4.98 9.54
CA ASP A 214 -19.71 -5.44 8.35
C ASP A 214 -19.82 -4.35 7.27
N HIS A 215 -19.29 -3.15 7.54
CA HIS A 215 -19.14 -2.11 6.53
C HIS A 215 -18.26 -2.58 5.35
N GLU A 216 -18.60 -2.20 4.12
CA GLU A 216 -17.92 -2.56 2.86
C GLU A 216 -16.42 -2.19 2.79
N TYR A 217 -15.93 -1.35 3.71
CA TYR A 217 -14.50 -0.97 3.81
C TYR A 217 -13.70 -1.96 4.68
N CYS A 218 -14.40 -2.87 5.34
CA CYS A 218 -13.87 -3.91 6.23
C CYS A 218 -14.26 -5.30 5.75
N ASN A 219 -15.51 -5.48 5.30
CA ASN A 219 -16.03 -6.75 4.83
C ASN A 219 -16.17 -6.74 3.30
N VAL A 220 -15.28 -7.48 2.64
CA VAL A 220 -15.22 -7.60 1.18
C VAL A 220 -16.42 -8.33 0.56
N ARG A 221 -17.24 -9.03 1.36
CA ARG A 221 -18.50 -9.63 0.92
C ARG A 221 -19.70 -8.69 1.10
N ALA A 222 -19.54 -7.61 1.85
CA ALA A 222 -20.58 -6.60 2.02
C ALA A 222 -20.59 -5.65 0.81
N GLY A 223 -21.72 -4.97 0.60
CA GLY A 223 -21.89 -4.03 -0.52
C GLY A 223 -21.77 -4.72 -1.88
N ASN A 224 -20.98 -4.12 -2.78
CA ASN A 224 -20.83 -4.55 -4.17
C ASN A 224 -19.62 -5.47 -4.42
N GLY A 225 -19.16 -6.21 -3.41
CA GLY A 225 -17.93 -7.01 -3.47
C GLY A 225 -17.82 -8.00 -4.64
N VAL A 226 -18.92 -8.69 -4.98
CA VAL A 226 -18.98 -9.63 -6.11
C VAL A 226 -18.85 -8.89 -7.45
N GLU A 227 -19.60 -7.80 -7.64
CA GLU A 227 -19.53 -6.98 -8.85
C GLU A 227 -18.11 -6.45 -9.09
N LYS A 228 -17.40 -6.10 -8.01
CA LYS A 228 -16.00 -5.69 -8.07
C LYS A 228 -15.08 -6.78 -8.62
N MET A 229 -15.24 -8.02 -8.19
CA MET A 229 -14.42 -9.14 -8.69
C MET A 229 -14.72 -9.41 -10.17
N ARG A 230 -15.99 -9.28 -10.56
CA ARG A 230 -16.42 -9.37 -11.94
C ARG A 230 -15.70 -8.35 -12.83
N LYS A 231 -15.59 -7.11 -12.37
CA LYS A 231 -14.84 -6.05 -13.06
C LYS A 231 -13.37 -6.38 -13.18
N ILE A 232 -12.71 -6.77 -12.08
CA ILE A 232 -11.28 -7.19 -12.06
C ILE A 232 -11.03 -8.29 -13.12
N ARG A 233 -11.95 -9.24 -13.25
CA ARG A 233 -11.90 -10.27 -14.30
C ARG A 233 -12.06 -9.66 -15.70
N GLU A 234 -13.06 -8.81 -15.93
CA GLU A 234 -13.35 -8.21 -17.24
C GLU A 234 -12.17 -7.37 -17.77
N VAL A 235 -11.50 -6.63 -16.91
CA VAL A 235 -10.28 -5.87 -17.27
C VAL A 235 -9.03 -6.75 -17.37
N GLY A 236 -9.12 -8.04 -17.06
CA GLY A 236 -8.06 -9.03 -17.21
C GLY A 236 -6.92 -8.89 -16.20
N TRP A 237 -7.20 -8.34 -15.01
CA TRP A 237 -6.18 -8.14 -14.00
C TRP A 237 -5.77 -9.44 -13.33
N ARG A 238 -4.50 -9.47 -12.91
CA ARG A 238 -3.94 -10.53 -12.08
C ARG A 238 -3.72 -10.01 -10.67
N VAL A 239 -4.05 -10.85 -9.70
CA VAL A 239 -3.96 -10.52 -8.28
C VAL A 239 -2.92 -11.45 -7.62
N LEU A 240 -1.89 -10.89 -6.99
CA LEU A 240 -1.00 -11.64 -6.10
C LEU A 240 -1.46 -11.43 -4.65
N MET A 241 -1.71 -12.52 -3.93
CA MET A 241 -2.00 -12.53 -2.50
C MET A 241 -0.93 -13.30 -1.75
N SER A 242 -0.27 -12.63 -0.81
CA SER A 242 0.69 -13.26 0.09
C SER A 242 0.32 -13.01 1.54
N GLY A 243 0.37 -14.09 2.33
CA GLY A 243 0.09 -14.09 3.76
C GLY A 243 1.15 -14.88 4.53
N THR A 244 1.24 -14.63 5.83
CA THR A 244 2.20 -15.31 6.71
C THR A 244 1.45 -16.13 7.75
N GLY A 245 1.85 -17.38 7.92
CA GLY A 245 1.24 -18.32 8.86
C GLY A 245 1.27 -17.78 10.28
N GLY A 246 0.11 -17.78 10.94
CA GLY A 246 -0.05 -17.22 12.29
C GLY A 246 -0.58 -15.79 12.32
N ASP A 247 -0.96 -15.22 11.17
CA ASP A 247 -1.78 -14.02 11.14
C ASP A 247 -3.22 -14.34 11.54
N ILE A 248 -3.78 -13.54 12.45
CA ILE A 248 -5.17 -13.69 12.93
C ILE A 248 -6.17 -13.45 11.79
N LEU A 249 -5.77 -12.77 10.72
CA LEU A 249 -6.62 -12.48 9.56
C LEU A 249 -6.37 -13.42 8.37
N GLU A 250 -5.48 -14.41 8.50
CA GLU A 250 -5.11 -15.32 7.41
C GLU A 250 -6.34 -16.01 6.78
N ASP A 251 -7.33 -16.40 7.60
CA ASP A 251 -8.56 -17.02 7.10
C ASP A 251 -9.35 -16.07 6.20
N ARG A 252 -9.43 -14.78 6.56
CA ARG A 252 -10.12 -13.77 5.72
C ARG A 252 -9.37 -13.51 4.42
N GLU A 253 -8.04 -13.55 4.46
CA GLU A 253 -7.20 -13.42 3.26
C GLU A 253 -7.44 -14.60 2.30
N LYS A 254 -7.49 -15.82 2.83
CA LYS A 254 -7.78 -17.03 2.06
C LYS A 254 -9.21 -17.03 1.51
N GLU A 255 -10.19 -16.61 2.30
CA GLU A 255 -11.59 -16.48 1.87
C GLU A 255 -11.75 -15.48 0.72
N LEU A 256 -11.05 -14.33 0.77
CA LEU A 256 -11.04 -13.36 -0.32
C LEU A 256 -10.39 -13.94 -1.58
N ALA A 257 -9.25 -14.62 -1.44
CA ALA A 257 -8.55 -15.26 -2.55
C ALA A 257 -9.46 -16.29 -3.23
N GLN A 258 -10.12 -17.13 -2.44
CA GLN A 258 -11.05 -18.13 -2.93
C GLN A 258 -12.25 -17.48 -3.65
N LEU A 259 -12.85 -16.44 -3.06
CA LEU A 259 -13.98 -15.76 -3.69
C LEU A 259 -13.60 -15.11 -5.03
N MET A 260 -12.40 -14.55 -5.12
CA MET A 260 -11.86 -14.02 -6.39
C MET A 260 -11.69 -15.13 -7.44
N GLU A 261 -11.17 -16.29 -7.05
CA GLU A 261 -11.04 -17.45 -7.94
C GLU A 261 -12.41 -17.98 -8.40
N GLU A 262 -13.39 -18.05 -7.51
CA GLU A 262 -14.77 -18.45 -7.81
C GLU A 262 -15.43 -17.52 -8.85
N GLU A 263 -15.15 -16.21 -8.76
CA GLU A 263 -15.60 -15.22 -9.74
C GLU A 263 -14.76 -15.18 -11.03
N GLY A 264 -13.72 -16.03 -11.14
CA GLY A 264 -12.91 -16.21 -12.33
C GLY A 264 -11.73 -15.23 -12.47
N VAL A 265 -11.34 -14.55 -11.40
CA VAL A 265 -10.14 -13.70 -11.36
C VAL A 265 -8.88 -14.58 -11.33
N GLN A 266 -7.83 -14.16 -12.04
CA GLN A 266 -6.54 -14.83 -11.97
C GLN A 266 -5.80 -14.45 -10.68
N VAL A 267 -5.82 -15.34 -9.70
CA VAL A 267 -5.15 -15.15 -8.40
C VAL A 267 -3.89 -16.02 -8.31
N VAL A 268 -2.77 -15.43 -7.92
CA VAL A 268 -1.56 -16.12 -7.49
C VAL A 268 -1.51 -16.04 -5.97
N LYS A 269 -1.39 -17.19 -5.30
CA LYS A 269 -1.41 -17.29 -3.83
C LYS A 269 -0.04 -17.72 -3.33
N ASP A 270 0.45 -17.03 -2.31
CA ASP A 270 1.74 -17.30 -1.67
C ASP A 270 1.65 -17.17 -0.14
N PHE A 271 1.10 -18.21 0.49
CA PHE A 271 0.93 -18.30 1.95
C PHE A 271 2.05 -19.14 2.56
N HIS A 272 2.97 -18.48 3.28
CA HIS A 272 4.10 -19.16 3.92
C HIS A 272 3.72 -19.61 5.33
N GLY A 273 3.84 -20.91 5.64
CA GLY A 273 3.72 -21.39 7.02
C GLY A 273 4.95 -21.01 7.84
N ILE A 274 4.77 -20.39 9.02
CA ILE A 274 5.86 -20.30 10.00
C ILE A 274 5.95 -21.68 10.67
N GLU A 275 6.98 -22.46 10.34
CA GLU A 275 7.48 -23.43 11.32
C GLU A 275 8.08 -22.62 12.47
N LEU A 276 7.37 -22.56 13.59
CA LEU A 276 7.94 -22.11 14.85
C LEU A 276 9.07 -23.08 15.18
N ILE A 277 10.31 -22.70 14.87
CA ILE A 277 11.48 -23.34 15.47
C ILE A 277 11.37 -23.01 16.95
N ASP A 278 10.89 -23.98 17.71
CA ASP A 278 10.88 -24.00 19.16
C ASP A 278 12.35 -23.89 19.60
N ILE A 279 12.82 -22.68 19.91
CA ILE A 279 14.09 -22.48 20.58
C ILE A 279 13.88 -22.99 22.00
N LYS A 280 13.95 -24.31 22.17
CA LYS A 280 14.11 -24.90 23.49
C LYS A 280 15.40 -24.34 24.06
N GLU A 281 15.24 -23.73 25.23
CA GLU A 281 16.29 -23.24 26.10
C GLU A 281 17.46 -24.24 26.12
N ASP A 282 18.59 -23.83 25.55
CA ASP A 282 19.86 -24.48 25.81
C ASP A 282 20.35 -23.98 27.19
N ASN A 283 19.77 -24.58 28.23
CA ASN A 283 20.26 -24.51 29.60
C ASN A 283 20.70 -25.92 30.00
N ARG A 284 21.93 -26.31 29.60
CA ARG A 284 22.92 -27.03 30.43
C ARG A 284 24.24 -27.27 29.72
#